data_AF-A0A1I0KLU9-F1
#
_entry.id   AF-A0A1I0KLU9-F1
#
_cell.length_a   1.000
_cell.length_b   1.000
_cell.length_c   1.000
_cell.angle_alpha   90.00
_cell.angle_beta   90.00
_cell.angle_gamma   90.00
#
_symmetry.space_group_name_H-M   'P 1'
#
loop_
_entity.id
_entity.type
_entity.pdbx_description
1 polymer ?
#
loop_
_entity_poly.entity_id
_entity_poly.type
_entity_poly.pdbx_seq_one_letter_code
_entity_poly.pdbx_strand_id
1 'polypeptide(L)' 'MSTPYRRLDLNNAAVLLVDHQAGLLSLVRDFNPDQFKNNVLALADLAAFFKLPVVLTTS' A
#
# COMPACT_ATOMS: atom_id res chain seq x y z
N MET A 1 -21.48 -17.34 -17.53
CA MET A 1 -21.25 -15.89 -17.64
C MET A 1 -19.86 -15.61 -17.11
N SER A 2 -19.03 -14.83 -17.82
CA SER A 2 -17.69 -14.45 -17.33
C SER A 2 -17.81 -13.38 -16.23
N THR A 3 -16.94 -13.43 -15.24
CA THR A 3 -16.84 -12.39 -14.20
C THR A 3 -16.31 -11.09 -14.82
N PRO A 4 -17.00 -9.95 -14.65
CA PRO A 4 -16.56 -8.67 -15.22
C PRO A 4 -15.30 -8.16 -14.51
N TYR A 5 -14.34 -7.66 -15.29
CA TYR A 5 -13.11 -7.09 -14.75
C TYR A 5 -13.37 -5.70 -14.15
N ARG A 6 -13.21 -5.57 -12.82
CA ARG A 6 -13.32 -4.30 -12.09
C ARG A 6 -11.93 -3.67 -11.95
N ARG A 7 -11.60 -2.74 -12.83
CA ARG A 7 -10.35 -1.97 -12.77
C ARG A 7 -10.38 -0.96 -11.62
N LEU A 8 -9.21 -0.60 -11.11
CA LEU A 8 -9.06 0.53 -10.21
C LEU A 8 -9.42 1.83 -10.94
N ASP A 9 -10.23 2.67 -10.29
CA ASP A 9 -10.61 3.99 -10.74
C ASP A 9 -10.04 5.01 -9.76
N LEU A 10 -9.26 5.97 -10.27
CA LEU A 10 -8.62 7.00 -9.46
C LEU A 10 -9.63 7.89 -8.72
N ASN A 11 -10.84 8.06 -9.26
CA ASN A 11 -11.89 8.87 -8.65
C ASN A 11 -12.70 8.08 -7.60
N ASN A 12 -12.50 6.77 -7.50
CA ASN A 12 -13.24 5.88 -6.61
C ASN A 12 -12.29 4.89 -5.91
N ALA A 13 -11.13 5.39 -5.49
CA ALA A 13 -10.13 4.62 -4.77
C ALA A 13 -9.60 5.41 -3.56
N ALA A 14 -9.16 4.68 -2.54
CA ALA A 14 -8.44 5.19 -1.39
C ALA A 14 -7.32 4.21 -1.04
N VAL A 15 -6.25 4.71 -0.42
CA VAL A 15 -5.11 3.91 0.04
C VAL A 15 -5.14 3.81 1.55
N LEU A 16 -5.04 2.59 2.08
CA LEU A 16 -4.98 2.33 3.52
C LEU A 16 -3.61 1.71 3.82
N LEU A 17 -2.77 2.42 4.57
CA LEU A 17 -1.50 1.88 5.07
C LEU A 17 -1.67 1.47 6.52
N VAL A 18 -1.68 0.16 6.75
CA VAL A 18 -1.97 -0.46 8.05
C VAL A 18 -0.68 -0.98 8.66
N ASP A 19 -0.35 -0.52 9.87
CA ASP A 19 0.66 -1.11 10.76
C ASP A 19 2.08 -1.27 10.16
N HIS A 20 2.52 -0.31 9.36
CA HIS A 20 3.89 -0.26 8.83
C HIS A 20 4.90 0.33 9.85
N GLN A 21 4.76 -0.04 11.13
CA GLN A 21 5.61 0.43 12.23
C GLN A 21 6.95 -0.33 12.28
N ALA A 22 8.01 0.36 12.70
CA ALA A 22 9.38 -0.18 12.71
C ALA A 22 9.52 -1.55 13.42
N GLY A 23 8.77 -1.80 14.49
CA GLY A 23 8.80 -3.08 15.21
C GLY A 23 8.24 -4.25 14.39
N LEU A 24 7.10 -4.06 13.73
CA LEU A 24 6.43 -5.10 12.94
C LEU A 24 7.18 -5.40 11.64
N LEU A 25 7.85 -4.40 11.05
CA LEU A 25 8.70 -4.59 9.88
C LEU A 25 9.81 -5.62 10.09
N SER A 26 10.31 -5.77 11.31
CA SER A 26 11.34 -6.78 11.65
C SER A 26 10.82 -8.23 11.63
N LEU A 27 9.49 -8.41 11.64
CA LEU A 27 8.85 -9.73 11.62
C LEU A 27 8.61 -10.23 10.19
N VAL A 28 8.68 -9.35 9.19
CA VAL A 28 8.54 -9.69 7.78
C VAL A 28 9.78 -10.48 7.34
N ARG A 29 9.59 -11.73 6.89
CA ARG A 29 10.69 -12.63 6.48
C ARG A 29 10.49 -13.26 5.11
N ASP A 30 9.32 -13.06 4.51
CA ASP A 30 8.95 -13.49 3.17
C ASP A 30 9.54 -12.57 2.07
N PHE A 31 9.92 -11.34 2.44
CA PHE A 31 10.63 -10.40 1.56
C PHE A 31 11.99 -10.01 2.13
N ASN A 32 12.93 -9.69 1.24
CA ASN A 32 14.15 -8.99 1.65
C ASN A 32 13.75 -7.60 2.21
N PRO A 33 14.27 -7.19 3.39
CA PRO A 33 13.95 -5.90 4.00
C PRO A 33 14.08 -4.68 3.07
N ASP A 34 15.11 -4.67 2.21
CA ASP A 34 15.34 -3.55 1.28
C ASP A 34 14.24 -3.48 0.20
N GLN A 35 13.86 -4.64 -0.33
CA GLN A 35 12.78 -4.75 -1.32
C GLN A 35 11.44 -4.37 -0.69
N PHE A 36 11.16 -4.85 0.52
CA PHE A 36 9.94 -4.54 1.24
C PHE A 36 9.80 -3.03 1.47
N LYS A 37 10.87 -2.40 2.00
CA LYS A 37 10.91 -0.94 2.20
C LYS A 37 10.68 -0.19 0.89
N ASN A 38 11.34 -0.58 -0.19
CA ASN A 38 11.19 0.08 -1.49
C ASN A 38 9.76 -0.04 -2.03
N ASN A 39 9.11 -1.19 -1.88
CA ASN A 39 7.73 -1.39 -2.33
C ASN A 39 6.72 -0.54 -1.55
N VAL A 40 6.89 -0.43 -0.23
CA VAL A 40 6.04 0.41 0.62
C VAL A 40 6.18 1.89 0.24
N LEU A 41 7.41 2.36 0.03
CA LEU A 41 7.68 3.73 -0.41
C LEU A 41 7.09 3.99 -1.81
N ALA A 42 7.26 3.06 -2.75
CA ALA A 42 6.68 3.19 -4.08
C ALA A 42 5.14 3.29 -4.03
N LEU A 43 4.47 2.51 -3.18
CA LEU A 43 3.02 2.61 -2.99
C LEU A 43 2.61 3.98 -2.42
N ALA A 44 3.36 4.49 -1.45
CA ALA A 44 3.12 5.81 -0.88
C ALA A 44 3.32 6.93 -1.92
N ASP A 45 4.39 6.85 -2.72
CA ASP A 45 4.67 7.79 -3.80
C ASP A 45 3.57 7.77 -4.88
N LEU A 46 3.07 6.58 -5.23
CA LEU A 46 1.94 6.45 -6.15
C LEU A 46 0.66 7.09 -5.59
N ALA A 47 0.36 6.86 -4.31
CA ALA A 47 -0.80 7.48 -3.66
C ALA A 47 -0.71 9.01 -3.67
N ALA A 48 0.49 9.55 -3.38
CA ALA A 48 0.76 10.98 -3.44
C ALA A 48 0.67 11.54 -4.87
N PHE A 49 1.26 10.84 -5.84
CA PHE A 49 1.26 11.24 -7.25
C PHE A 49 -0.16 11.37 -7.81
N PHE A 50 -1.02 10.39 -7.52
CA PHE A 50 -2.41 10.39 -7.96
C PHE A 50 -3.36 11.17 -7.04
N LYS A 51 -2.84 11.79 -5.97
CA LYS A 51 -3.62 12.57 -4.98
C LYS A 51 -4.79 11.76 -4.38
N LEU A 52 -4.56 10.47 -4.15
CA LEU A 52 -5.59 9.60 -3.58
C LEU A 52 -5.81 9.93 -2.11
N PRO A 53 -7.03 9.77 -1.57
CA PRO A 53 -7.27 9.79 -0.14
C PRO A 53 -6.46 8.68 0.54
N VAL A 54 -5.65 9.04 1.54
CA VAL A 54 -4.81 8.10 2.30
C VAL A 54 -5.24 8.06 3.75
N VAL A 55 -5.41 6.85 4.29
CA VAL A 55 -5.60 6.59 5.72
C VAL A 55 -4.40 5.84 6.26
N LEU A 56 -3.82 6.34 7.34
CA LEU A 56 -2.73 5.71 8.07
C LEU A 56 -3.29 5.20 9.40
N THR A 57 -3.00 3.95 9.74
CA THR A 57 -3.35 3.40 11.05
C THR A 57 -2.17 2.63 11.63
N THR A 58 -2.09 2.67 12.96
CA THR A 58 -1.11 1.96 13.77
C THR A 58 -1.82 1.38 14.99
N SER A 59 -1.27 0.31 15.57
CA SER A 59 -1.67 -0.19 16.90
C SER A 59 -0.78 0.34 18.02
#